data_AF-A0A2M8Q6G3-F1
#
_entry.id   AF-A0A2M8Q6G3-F1
#
_cell.length_a   1.000
_cell.length_b   1.000
_cell.length_c   1.000
_cell.angle_alpha   90.00
_cell.angle_beta   90.00
_cell.angle_gamma   90.00
#
_symmetry.space_group_name_H-M   'P 1'
#
loop_
_entity.id
_entity.type
_entity.pdbx_description
1 polymer ?
#
loop_
_entity_poly.entity_id
_entity_poly.type
_entity_poly.pdbx_seq_one_letter_code
_entity_poly.pdbx_strand_id
1 'polypeptide(L)'
;GYIYVRGEYPIAAKRLERAIRTAERRGLLGSRILDSNFNFRIDVRIGAGAFVCGEETALMASIMGRRGQPTPRPPYPAQSGLWGKPTLINNVETMANVVPILQHGGEWFASIGT
;
A
#
# COMPACT_ATOMS: atom_id res chain seq x y z
N GLY A 1 -1.94 -7.30 -1.89
CA GLY A 1 -1.44 -5.92 -1.88
C GLY A 1 -0.13 -5.86 -1.13
N TYR A 2 0.56 -4.73 -1.20
CA TYR A 2 1.85 -4.52 -0.56
C TYR A 2 1.82 -3.21 0.22
N ILE A 3 2.38 -3.22 1.42
CA ILE A 3 2.68 -2.00 2.18
C ILE A 3 4.19 -1.84 2.19
N TYR A 4 4.68 -0.79 1.56
CA TYR A 4 6.10 -0.44 1.58
C TYR A 4 6.38 0.47 2.77
N VAL A 5 7.25 0.03 3.67
CA VAL A 5 7.67 0.76 4.86
C VAL A 5 9.14 1.14 4.69
N ARG A 6 9.46 2.40 4.99
CA ARG A 6 10.85 2.85 5.03
C ARG A 6 11.64 2.06 6.06
N GLY A 7 12.90 1.72 5.74
CA GLY A 7 13.77 0.92 6.61
C GLY A 7 14.05 1.58 7.96
N GLU A 8 13.97 2.91 7.99
CA GLU A 8 14.17 3.75 9.16
C GLU A 8 13.02 3.64 10.19
N TYR A 9 11.91 2.97 9.85
CA TYR A 9 10.74 2.83 10.73
C TYR A 9 10.45 1.37 11.14
N PRO A 10 11.40 0.67 11.80
CA PRO A 10 11.25 -0.75 12.13
C PRO A 10 10.07 -1.03 13.11
N ILE A 11 9.80 -0.09 14.02
CA ILE A 11 8.66 -0.19 14.95
C ILE A 11 7.33 -0.12 14.19
N ALA A 12 7.23 0.73 13.17
CA ALA A 12 6.03 0.85 12.35
C ALA A 12 5.77 -0.45 11.57
N ALA A 13 6.81 -1.02 10.95
CA ALA A 13 6.72 -2.31 10.26
C ALA A 13 6.21 -3.42 11.20
N LYS A 14 6.81 -3.57 12.39
CA LYS A 14 6.38 -4.57 13.38
C LYS A 14 4.92 -4.39 13.83
N ARG A 15 4.48 -3.14 13.99
CA ARG A 15 3.07 -2.82 14.33
C ARG A 15 2.12 -3.18 13.20
N LEU A 16 2.48 -2.85 11.95
CA LEU A 16 1.70 -3.19 10.76
C LEU A 16 1.55 -4.71 10.60
N GLU A 17 2.65 -5.46 10.71
CA GLU A 17 2.60 -6.92 10.66
C GLU A 17 1.68 -7.52 11.74
N ARG A 18 1.75 -6.99 12.98
CA ARG A 18 0.85 -7.42 14.05
C ARG A 18 -0.62 -7.11 13.73
N ALA A 19 -0.89 -5.93 13.17
CA ALA A 19 -2.23 -5.52 12.77
C ALA A 19 -2.77 -6.41 11.64
N ILE A 20 -1.98 -6.66 10.60
CA ILE A 20 -2.33 -7.56 9.48
C ILE A 20 -2.67 -8.95 10.00
N ARG A 21 -1.79 -9.56 10.82
CA ARG A 21 -2.06 -10.88 11.41
C ARG A 21 -3.35 -10.89 12.25
N THR A 22 -3.66 -9.78 12.92
CA THR A 22 -4.87 -9.68 13.73
C THR A 22 -6.12 -9.55 12.86
N ALA A 23 -6.05 -8.78 11.77
CA ALA A 23 -7.12 -8.68 10.79
C ALA A 23 -7.37 -10.02 10.08
N GLU A 24 -6.33 -10.76 9.72
CA GLU A 24 -6.44 -12.11 9.14
C GLU A 24 -7.14 -13.09 10.11
N ARG A 25 -6.72 -13.13 11.38
CA ARG A 25 -7.39 -13.97 12.40
C ARG A 25 -8.86 -13.62 12.64
N ARG A 26 -9.25 -12.37 12.34
CA ARG A 26 -10.64 -11.89 12.46
C ARG A 26 -11.43 -12.05 11.16
N GLY A 27 -10.85 -12.62 10.11
CA GLY A 27 -11.50 -12.74 8.80
C GLY A 27 -11.71 -11.41 8.07
N LEU A 28 -10.98 -10.36 8.45
CA LEU A 28 -11.02 -9.02 7.82
C LEU A 28 -10.01 -8.87 6.69
N LEU A 29 -9.01 -9.76 6.63
CA LEU A 29 -8.02 -9.91 5.58
C LEU A 29 -7.77 -11.40 5.33
N GLY A 30 -7.10 -11.72 4.24
CA GLY A 30 -6.75 -13.10 3.89
C GLY A 30 -7.70 -13.70 2.87
N SER A 31 -8.15 -14.92 3.14
CA SER A 31 -9.06 -15.66 2.27
C SER A 31 -10.49 -15.55 2.79
N ARG A 32 -11.47 -15.46 1.87
CA ARG A 32 -12.90 -15.36 2.16
C ARG A 32 -13.23 -14.28 3.19
N ILE A 33 -12.84 -13.04 2.90
CA ILE A 33 -13.01 -11.92 3.82
C ILE A 33 -14.50 -11.75 4.13
N LEU A 34 -14.86 -11.73 5.41
CA LEU A 34 -16.24 -11.67 5.89
C LEU A 34 -17.16 -12.71 5.21
N ASP A 35 -16.67 -13.94 5.04
CA ASP A 35 -17.35 -15.06 4.37
C ASP A 35 -17.72 -14.83 2.89
N SER A 36 -17.16 -13.79 2.27
CA SER A 36 -17.36 -13.51 0.84
C SER A 36 -16.47 -14.38 -0.07
N ASN A 37 -16.66 -14.25 -1.39
CA ASN A 37 -15.77 -14.84 -2.39
C ASN A 37 -14.50 -14.00 -2.64
N PHE A 38 -14.33 -12.88 -1.92
CA PHE A 38 -13.22 -11.97 -2.11
C PHE A 38 -12.03 -12.36 -1.21
N ASN A 39 -10.85 -12.38 -1.82
CA ASN A 39 -9.59 -12.69 -1.16
C ASN A 39 -8.64 -11.50 -1.28
N PHE A 40 -8.05 -11.07 -0.18
CA PHE A 40 -7.06 -10.00 -0.19
C PHE A 40 -6.03 -10.17 0.93
N ARG A 41 -4.79 -10.44 0.53
CA ARG A 41 -3.63 -10.57 1.43
C ARG A 41 -2.75 -9.34 1.31
N ILE A 42 -2.04 -9.00 2.38
CA ILE A 42 -1.13 -7.86 2.42
C ILE A 42 0.23 -8.32 2.91
N ASP A 43 1.27 -8.03 2.13
CA ASP A 43 2.66 -8.23 2.54
C ASP A 43 3.33 -6.90 2.89
N VAL A 44 4.10 -6.88 3.97
CA VAL A 44 4.92 -5.72 4.35
C VAL A 44 6.30 -5.86 3.70
N ARG A 45 6.72 -4.82 2.97
CA ARG A 45 8.05 -4.72 2.36
C ARG A 45 8.82 -3.60 3.03
N ILE A 46 10.01 -3.89 3.52
CA ILE A 46 10.86 -2.92 4.21
C ILE A 46 11.95 -2.45 3.25
N GLY A 47 12.05 -1.14 3.05
CA GLY A 47 13.08 -0.52 2.22
C GLY A 47 14.47 -0.59 2.86
N ALA A 48 15.51 -0.59 2.03
CA ALA A 48 16.91 -0.65 2.48
C ALA A 48 17.54 0.74 2.78
N GLY A 49 16.74 1.72 3.20
CA GLY A 49 17.22 3.08 3.52
C GLY A 49 17.60 3.95 2.31
N ALA A 50 17.11 3.62 1.11
CA ALA A 50 17.32 4.44 -0.08
C ALA A 50 16.22 5.52 -0.20
N PHE A 51 16.61 6.79 -0.06
CA PHE A 51 15.72 7.96 -0.20
C PHE A 51 15.00 8.01 -1.57
N VAL A 52 15.63 7.47 -2.62
CA VAL A 52 15.09 7.45 -4.01
C VAL A 52 13.86 6.56 -4.16
N CYS A 53 13.58 5.66 -3.21
CA CYS A 53 12.41 4.76 -3.26
C CYS A 53 11.07 5.47 -2.94
N GLY A 54 11.04 6.79 -2.75
CA GLY A 54 9.79 7.56 -2.67
C GLY A 54 9.13 7.82 -4.03
N GLU A 55 9.86 7.63 -5.13
CA GLU A 55 9.32 7.72 -6.49
C GLU A 55 8.63 6.40 -6.88
N GLU A 56 7.49 6.49 -7.57
CA GLU A 56 6.59 5.36 -7.88
C GLU A 56 7.30 4.15 -8.53
N THR A 57 8.09 4.40 -9.57
CA THR A 57 8.77 3.32 -10.31
C THR A 57 9.95 2.75 -9.52
N ALA A 58 10.69 3.60 -8.79
CA ALA A 58 11.74 3.18 -7.88
C ALA A 58 11.20 2.32 -6.72
N LEU A 59 10.04 2.68 -6.16
CA LEU A 59 9.34 1.92 -5.12
C LEU A 59 8.99 0.52 -5.63
N MET A 60 8.41 0.42 -6.83
CA MET A 60 8.07 -0.86 -7.43
C MET A 60 9.32 -1.71 -7.68
N ALA A 61 10.39 -1.12 -8.21
CA ALA A 61 11.66 -1.81 -8.40
C ALA A 61 12.20 -2.37 -7.08
N SER A 62 12.13 -1.59 -6.00
CA SER A 62 12.53 -2.03 -4.66
C SER A 62 11.67 -3.19 -4.14
N ILE A 63 10.34 -3.15 -4.33
CA ILE A 63 9.44 -4.27 -3.96
C ILE A 63 9.81 -5.55 -4.71
N MET A 64 10.20 -5.43 -5.99
CA MET A 64 10.62 -6.55 -6.83
C MET A 64 12.05 -7.03 -6.54
N GLY A 65 12.75 -6.46 -5.55
CA GLY A 65 14.13 -6.82 -5.21
C GLY A 65 15.19 -6.29 -6.18
N ARG A 66 14.82 -5.33 -7.04
CA ARG A 66 15.73 -4.64 -7.96
C ARG A 66 16.27 -3.38 -7.30
N ARG A 67 17.32 -2.81 -7.88
CA ARG A 67 17.79 -1.47 -7.50
C ARG A 67 16.64 -0.47 -7.71
N GLY A 68 16.35 0.34 -6.69
CA GLY A 68 15.29 1.36 -6.71
C GLY A 68 15.64 2.55 -7.60
N GLN A 69 15.88 2.30 -8.89
CA GLN A 69 16.19 3.33 -9.88
C GLN A 69 14.90 3.70 -10.62
N PRO A 70 14.54 4.99 -10.69
CA PRO A 70 13.38 5.43 -11.43
C PRO A 70 13.51 5.07 -12.91
N THR A 71 12.41 4.67 -13.52
CA THR A 71 12.31 4.42 -14.96
C THR A 71 11.38 5.44 -15.60
N PRO A 72 11.72 6.01 -16.76
CA PRO A 72 10.83 6.91 -17.47
C PRO A 72 9.55 6.17 -17.88
N ARG A 73 8.42 6.87 -17.78
CA ARG A 73 7.11 6.43 -18.27
C ARG A 73 6.99 6.85 -19.75
N PRO A 74 6.26 6.14 -20.61
CA PRO A 74 5.41 4.94 -20.37
C PRO A 74 6.17 3.59 -20.35
N PRO A 75 5.53 2.49 -19.87
CA PRO A 75 4.14 2.41 -19.39
C PRO A 75 3.94 3.02 -17.99
N TYR A 76 2.73 3.50 -17.72
CA TYR A 76 2.35 3.96 -16.38
C TYR A 76 2.10 2.75 -15.45
N PRO A 77 2.34 2.85 -14.13
CA PRO A 77 2.10 1.75 -13.18
C PRO A 77 0.68 1.19 -13.25
N ALA A 78 -0.31 2.06 -13.46
CA ALA A 78 -1.72 1.67 -13.60
C ALA A 78 -1.97 0.74 -14.81
N GLN A 79 -1.14 0.82 -15.85
CA GLN A 79 -1.21 -0.06 -17.02
C GLN A 79 -0.33 -1.30 -16.83
N SER A 80 0.91 -1.11 -16.37
CA SER A 80 1.88 -2.19 -16.15
C SER A 80 2.87 -1.79 -15.05
N GLY A 81 2.58 -2.20 -13.82
CA GLY A 81 3.39 -1.95 -12.63
C GLY A 81 4.10 -3.20 -12.10
N LEU A 82 3.81 -3.59 -10.86
CA LEU A 82 4.44 -4.72 -10.18
C LEU A 82 4.27 -6.02 -10.96
N TRP A 83 5.39 -6.64 -11.37
CA TRP A 83 5.43 -7.84 -12.20
C TRP A 83 4.56 -7.76 -13.47
N GLY A 84 4.50 -6.57 -14.07
CA GLY A 84 3.70 -6.33 -15.28
C GLY A 84 2.18 -6.33 -15.04
N LYS A 85 1.74 -6.27 -13.79
CA LYS A 85 0.32 -6.17 -13.43
C LYS A 85 -0.08 -4.71 -13.21
N PRO A 86 -1.31 -4.30 -13.60
CA PRO A 86 -1.88 -3.02 -13.23
C PRO A 86 -1.70 -2.74 -11.73
N THR A 87 -1.06 -1.63 -11.39
CA THR A 87 -0.71 -1.30 -10.01
C THR A 87 -1.01 0.17 -9.75
N LEU A 88 -1.79 0.43 -8.70
CA LEU A 88 -1.98 1.77 -8.15
C LEU A 88 -1.12 1.92 -6.90
N ILE A 89 -0.41 3.03 -6.82
CA ILE A 89 0.45 3.39 -5.69
C ILE A 89 -0.20 4.58 -5.01
N ASN A 90 -0.44 4.49 -3.71
CA ASN A 90 -1.08 5.54 -2.94
C ASN A 90 -0.30 5.78 -1.65
N ASN A 91 -0.29 7.03 -1.19
CA ASN A 91 0.25 7.36 0.13
C ASN A 91 -0.62 6.72 1.23
N VAL A 92 0.02 6.38 2.34
CA VAL A 92 -0.63 5.85 3.55
C VAL A 92 -1.70 6.80 4.05
N GLU A 93 -1.45 8.11 4.05
CA GLU A 93 -2.42 9.11 4.51
C GLU A 93 -3.68 9.15 3.63
N THR A 94 -3.52 9.09 2.30
CA THR A 94 -4.65 8.99 1.37
C THR A 94 -5.51 7.76 1.68
N MET A 95 -4.88 6.60 1.86
CA MET A 95 -5.60 5.35 2.18
C MET A 95 -6.23 5.37 3.57
N ALA A 96 -5.59 6.01 4.56
CA ALA A 96 -6.12 6.14 5.92
C ALA A 96 -7.42 6.98 5.94
N ASN A 97 -7.54 7.96 5.05
CA ASN A 97 -8.73 8.80 4.93
C ASN A 97 -9.90 8.11 4.20
N VAL A 98 -9.68 6.98 3.51
CA VAL A 98 -10.78 6.27 2.83
C VAL A 98 -11.85 5.79 3.82
N VAL A 99 -11.45 5.30 5.00
CA VAL A 99 -12.41 4.81 6.01
C VAL A 99 -13.35 5.91 6.51
N PRO A 100 -12.87 7.08 7.00
CA PRO A 100 -13.78 8.15 7.41
C PRO A 100 -14.59 8.72 6.24
N ILE A 101 -14.03 8.79 5.02
CA ILE A 101 -14.80 9.18 3.83
C ILE A 101 -15.97 8.22 3.58
N LEU A 102 -15.76 6.90 3.68
CA LEU A 102 -16.84 5.92 3.52
C LEU A 102 -17.89 6.00 4.64
N GLN A 103 -17.49 6.39 5.85
CA GLN A 103 -18.38 6.48 7.02
C GLN A 103 -19.21 7.76 7.04
N HIS A 104 -18.64 8.89 6.60
CA HIS A 104 -19.25 10.22 6.73
C HIS A 104 -19.64 10.86 5.39
N GLY A 105 -19.21 10.27 4.27
CA GLY A 105 -19.48 10.77 2.91
C GLY A 105 -18.38 11.68 2.37
N GLY A 106 -18.32 11.78 1.04
CA GLY A 106 -17.35 12.62 0.34
C GLY A 106 -17.54 14.13 0.57
N GLU A 107 -18.80 14.58 0.67
CA GLU A 107 -19.14 15.98 0.96
C GLU A 107 -18.63 16.41 2.34
N TRP A 108 -18.75 15.53 3.34
CA TRP A 108 -18.20 15.77 4.67
C TRP A 108 -16.69 15.97 4.62
N PHE A 109 -15.95 15.09 3.92
CA PHE A 109 -14.51 15.23 3.81
C PHE A 109 -14.11 16.50 3.05
N ALA A 110 -14.83 16.83 1.97
CA ALA A 110 -14.63 18.05 1.20
C ALA A 110 -14.95 19.34 1.97
N SER A 111 -15.74 19.26 3.04
CA SER A 111 -16.03 20.40 3.92
C SER A 111 -14.87 20.79 4.85
N ILE A 112 -13.84 19.94 4.96
CA ILE A 112 -12.69 20.15 5.83
C ILE A 112 -11.57 20.85 5.05
N GLY A 113 -11.18 22.05 5.49
CA GLY A 113 -10.17 22.86 4.83
C GLY A 113 -10.78 24.03 4.06
N THR A 114 -10.16 24.40 2.94
CA THR A 114 -10.55 25.53 2.08
C THR A 114 -10.65 25.09 0.63
#